data_AF-A0AA95DYY7-F1
#
_entry.id   AF-A0AA95DYY7-F1
#
_cell.length_a   1.000
_cell.length_b   1.000
_cell.length_c   1.000
_cell.angle_alpha   90.00
_cell.angle_beta   90.00
_cell.angle_gamma   90.00
#
_symmetry.space_group_name_H-M   'P 1'
#
loop_
_entity.id
_entity.type
_entity.pdbx_description
1 polymer ?
#
loop_
_entity_poly.entity_id
_entity_poly.type
_entity_poly.pdbx_seq_one_letter_code
_entity_poly.pdbx_strand_id
1 'polypeptide(L)' 'MALKDKQVNFRVNPELIEWLKEYAKASHRSLTAQLTMILEQEKQRVQTNSN' A
#
# COMPACT_ATOMS: atom_id res chain seq x y z
N MET A 1 -13.83 -13.93 0.07
CA MET A 1 -12.70 -13.26 -0.59
C MET A 1 -11.77 -14.35 -1.13
N ALA A 2 -11.53 -14.35 -2.44
CA ALA A 2 -11.03 -15.53 -3.17
C ALA A 2 -9.56 -15.86 -2.85
N LEU A 3 -9.27 -17.16 -2.70
CA LEU A 3 -7.94 -17.77 -2.49
C LEU A 3 -6.92 -17.56 -3.64
N LYS A 4 -7.15 -16.59 -4.55
CA LYS A 4 -6.34 -16.39 -5.78
C LYS A 4 -5.51 -15.10 -5.79
N ASP A 5 -5.61 -14.25 -4.77
CA ASP A 5 -4.76 -13.07 -4.69
C ASP A 5 -3.31 -13.46 -4.37
N LYS A 6 -2.38 -13.06 -5.25
CA LYS A 6 -0.95 -13.28 -5.06
C LYS A 6 -0.49 -12.51 -3.83
N GLN A 7 -0.15 -13.22 -2.76
CA GLN A 7 0.45 -12.62 -1.57
C GLN A 7 1.95 -12.45 -1.78
N VAL A 8 2.44 -11.22 -1.56
CA VAL A 8 3.87 -10.91 -1.57
C VAL A 8 4.26 -10.51 -0.15
N ASN A 9 5.23 -11.23 0.42
CA ASN A 9 5.77 -10.90 1.74
C ASN A 9 6.89 -9.87 1.59
N PHE A 10 6.67 -8.66 2.11
CA PHE A 10 7.66 -7.60 2.13
C PHE A 10 8.29 -7.45 3.50
N ARG A 11 9.59 -7.14 3.53
CA ARG A 11 10.27 -6.66 4.74
C ARG A 11 10.32 -5.14 4.67
N VAL A 12 9.76 -4.49 5.68
CA VAL A 12 9.65 -3.03 5.75
C VAL A 12 10.16 -2.58 7.13
N ASN A 13 10.71 -1.37 7.22
CA ASN A 13 11.10 -0.79 8.50
C ASN A 13 9.86 -0.76 9.44
N PRO A 14 9.96 -1.21 10.70
CA PRO A 14 8.88 -1.14 11.68
C PRO A 14 8.18 0.21 11.75
N GLU A 15 8.91 1.32 11.68
CA GLU A 15 8.33 2.67 11.76
C GLU A 15 7.32 2.94 10.63
N LEU A 16 7.62 2.46 9.42
CA LEU A 16 6.72 2.57 8.27
C LEU A 16 5.48 1.68 8.42
N ILE A 17 5.60 0.54 9.09
CA ILE A 17 4.48 -0.35 9.38
C ILE A 17 3.52 0.31 10.36
N GLU A 18 4.04 0.98 11.39
CA GLU A 18 3.25 1.72 12.37
C GLU A 18 2.52 2.88 11.71
N TRP A 19 3.24 3.71 10.94
CA TRP A 19 2.65 4.79 10.17
C TRP A 19 1.54 4.30 9.22
N LEU A 20 1.78 3.20 8.49
CA LEU A 20 0.80 2.66 7.55
C LEU A 20 -0.47 2.16 8.27
N LYS A 21 -0.34 1.57 9.47
CA LYS A 21 -1.47 1.14 10.29
C LYS A 21 -2.31 2.32 10.77
N GLU A 22 -1.67 3.38 11.26
CA GLU A 22 -2.37 4.59 11.69
C GLU A 22 -3.10 5.25 10.52
N TYR A 23 -2.44 5.32 9.36
CA TYR A 23 -3.02 5.92 8.16
C TYR A 23 -4.21 5.11 7.61
N ALA A 24 -4.11 3.78 7.63
CA ALA A 24 -5.21 2.90 7.25
C ALA A 24 -6.41 3.04 8.21
N LYS A 25 -6.14 3.15 9.52
CA LYS A 25 -7.16 3.37 10.55
C LYS A 25 -7.89 4.70 10.35
N ALA A 26 -7.14 5.78 10.10
CA ALA A 26 -7.72 7.10 9.83
C ALA A 26 -8.58 7.11 8.55
N SER A 27 -8.18 6.33 7.54
CA SER A 27 -8.90 6.25 6.26
C SER A 27 -10.06 5.24 6.25
N HIS A 28 -10.37 4.61 7.39
CA HIS A 28 -11.37 3.53 7.51
C HIS A 28 -11.15 2.38 6.50
N ARG A 29 -9.89 2.04 6.21
CA ARG A 29 -9.49 1.02 5.23
C ARG A 29 -8.65 -0.07 5.87
N SER A 30 -8.63 -1.23 5.20
CA SER A 30 -7.67 -2.28 5.53
C SER A 30 -6.25 -1.86 5.18
N LEU A 31 -5.26 -2.34 5.94
CA LEU A 31 -3.84 -2.06 5.70
C LEU A 31 -3.43 -2.37 4.25
N THR A 32 -3.88 -3.51 3.73
CA THR A 32 -3.62 -3.93 2.35
C THR A 32 -4.22 -2.97 1.33
N ALA A 33 -5.47 -2.55 1.52
CA ALA A 33 -6.13 -1.61 0.61
C ALA A 33 -5.44 -0.24 0.62
N GLN A 34 -4.97 0.20 1.78
CA GLN A 34 -4.22 1.45 1.92
C GLN A 34 -2.86 1.36 1.21
N LEU A 35 -2.14 0.25 1.39
CA LEU A 35 -0.87 0.01 0.72
C LEU A 35 -1.04 -0.03 -0.81
N THR A 36 -2.05 -0.75 -1.30
CA THR A 36 -2.35 -0.82 -2.74
C THR A 36 -2.58 0.57 -3.31
N MET A 37 -3.39 1.41 -2.66
CA MET A 37 -3.64 2.76 -3.11
C MET A 37 -2.34 3.59 -3.22
N ILE A 38 -1.48 3.53 -2.19
CA ILE A 38 -0.21 4.27 -2.19
C ILE A 38 0.68 3.82 -3.37
N LEU A 39 0.76 2.50 -3.60
CA LEU A 39 1.54 1.94 -4.70
C LEU A 39 0.96 2.34 -6.07
N GLU A 40 -0.36 2.37 -6.22
CA GLU A 40 -1.01 2.81 -7.45
C GLU A 40 -0.76 4.30 -7.74
N GLN A 41 -0.85 5.15 -6.71
CA GLN A 41 -0.54 6.57 -6.85
C GLN A 41 0.92 6.81 -7.23
N GLU A 42 1.85 6.12 -6.58
CA GLU A 42 3.27 6.27 -6.90
C GLU A 42 3.60 5.72 -8.29
N LYS A 43 2.98 4.60 -8.69
CA LYS A 43 3.11 4.07 -10.05
C LYS A 43 2.67 5.10 -11.09
N GLN A 44 1.52 5.75 -10.89
CA GLN A 44 1.05 6.80 -11.80
C GLN A 44 2.02 7.99 -11.84
N ARG A 45 2.56 8.43 -10.69
CA ARG A 45 3.54 9.53 -10.64
C ARG A 45 4.81 9.21 -11.43
N VAL A 46 5.38 8.02 -11.24
CA VAL A 46 6.60 7.59 -11.95
C VAL A 46 6.34 7.47 -13.46
N GLN A 47 5.18 6.97 -13.87
CA GLN A 47 4.81 6.85 -15.28
C GLN A 47 4.60 8.20 -15.95
N THR A 48 3.92 9.15 -15.30
CA THR A 48 3.71 10.51 -15.83
C THR A 48 5.01 11.30 -15.94
N ASN A 49 5.96 11.11 -15.01
CA ASN A 49 7.24 11.81 -15.02
C ASN A 49 8.29 11.18 -15.96
N SER A 50 7.96 10.08 -16.62
CA SER A 50 8.81 9.42 -17.62
C SER A 50 8.38 9.70 -19.07
N ASN A 51 7.45 10.63 -19.28
CA ASN A 51 6.95 11.10 -20.58
C ASN A 51 7.10 12.62 -20.70
#